data_AF-A0A9Q0D0H7-F1
#
_entry.id   AF-A0A9Q0D0H7-F1
#
_cell.length_a   1.000
_cell.length_b   1.000
_cell.length_c   1.000
_cell.angle_alpha   90.00
_cell.angle_beta   90.00
_cell.angle_gamma   90.00
#
_symmetry.space_group_name_H-M   'P 1'
#
loop_
_entity.id
_entity.type
_entity.pdbx_description
1 polymer ?
#
loop_
_entity_poly.entity_id
_entity_poly.type
_entity_poly.pdbx_seq_one_letter_code
_entity_poly.pdbx_strand_id
1 'polypeptide(L)'
;MILSLSLSHSHACEPSRFFRKHSSFVGHGESASPFGVRSCKIRLMKWRNSSLRSSSAAATVMALMTDPNYFEVGRFVGSYGFMNITSYSSFQTEGMSTYDRVQEVDKLRVQNVGEGQVKIRMYEGRVIQGRLKGTNVLFKVYPGRTTGGSESDLMAANELASHASLQEDPRNICENIQFLLGAFETITGEQWLAFRNDGKFSAADYAKFASENISKGLSNSLPIFGLGQNWKARRYFVIKLLNGAMNGLAYMHENDRLHQSLGPSSVVMNTVIERDAAVLVPRLRDLAFSVDIRYSAIGDGPLSQDLWHRATSAGAFAPFEKRAFAIADDIYEAGFLFAFLAFVPFCEAGIIDGISLQRLLESTFRLDLSSVREYCIADDQLAEAVKFLDLGNGAGWELLQAMLNPDYKQRPIAQAVLTHRFMTGAVL
;
A
#
# COMPACT_ATOMS: atom_id res chain seq x y z
N MET A 1 68.45 24.48 22.22
CA MET A 1 68.43 23.00 22.25
C MET A 1 67.66 22.56 21.01
N ILE A 2 68.33 22.37 19.88
CA ILE A 2 68.89 21.09 19.39
C ILE A 2 67.77 20.05 19.22
N LEU A 3 67.45 19.45 18.07
CA LEU A 3 67.91 19.46 16.66
C LEU A 3 66.76 18.72 15.91
N SER A 4 66.17 19.27 14.84
CA SER A 4 66.47 18.93 13.42
C SER A 4 65.52 17.89 12.81
N LEU A 5 65.13 17.87 11.53
CA LEU A 5 65.31 18.69 10.32
C LEU A 5 64.33 18.05 9.28
N SER A 6 63.41 18.82 8.69
CA SER A 6 63.42 19.29 7.27
C SER A 6 63.01 18.23 6.22
N LEU A 7 61.89 18.40 5.51
CA LEU A 7 61.72 19.10 4.20
C LEU A 7 62.47 18.38 3.04
N SER A 8 62.06 18.30 1.78
CA SER A 8 60.86 18.65 1.00
C SER A 8 61.22 18.43 -0.49
N HIS A 9 60.23 18.09 -1.31
CA HIS A 9 60.03 18.56 -2.71
C HIS A 9 60.85 17.99 -3.92
N SER A 10 60.03 17.52 -4.90
CA SER A 10 60.02 17.79 -6.36
C SER A 10 61.12 17.31 -7.32
N HIS A 11 60.71 16.53 -8.34
CA HIS A 11 60.80 16.77 -9.82
C HIS A 11 60.66 15.41 -10.56
N ALA A 12 59.60 15.20 -11.35
CA ALA A 12 59.50 15.41 -12.81
C ALA A 12 60.26 14.38 -13.69
N CYS A 13 59.52 13.58 -14.49
CA CYS A 13 59.77 13.29 -15.92
C CYS A 13 58.83 12.18 -16.44
N GLU A 14 58.00 12.50 -17.44
CA GLU A 14 57.56 11.55 -18.48
C GLU A 14 58.74 11.22 -19.42
N PRO A 15 58.69 10.13 -20.21
CA PRO A 15 58.28 10.32 -21.61
C PRO A 15 57.54 9.13 -22.29
N SER A 16 56.62 9.48 -23.21
CA SER A 16 56.33 8.90 -24.55
C SER A 16 56.31 7.37 -24.79
N ARG A 17 55.16 6.80 -25.17
CA ARG A 17 54.71 6.40 -26.55
C ARG A 17 55.77 5.75 -27.48
N PHE A 18 55.52 4.53 -27.98
CA PHE A 18 55.15 4.19 -29.39
C PHE A 18 55.25 2.66 -29.67
N PHE A 19 54.19 2.08 -30.27
CA PHE A 19 54.14 1.08 -31.38
C PHE A 19 54.92 -0.27 -31.24
N ARG A 20 54.53 -1.45 -31.75
CA ARG A 20 53.60 -1.94 -32.79
C ARG A 20 53.63 -3.50 -32.70
N LYS A 21 52.48 -4.19 -32.77
CA LYS A 21 51.99 -5.05 -33.89
C LYS A 21 52.28 -6.57 -33.86
N HIS A 22 51.25 -7.30 -34.31
CA HIS A 22 51.18 -8.64 -34.93
C HIS A 22 51.16 -9.88 -34.01
N SER A 23 49.99 -10.54 -33.87
CA SER A 23 49.46 -11.70 -34.66
C SER A 23 49.96 -13.02 -34.03
N SER A 24 49.21 -14.10 -33.83
CA SER A 24 48.02 -14.66 -34.48
C SER A 24 47.63 -15.97 -33.74
N PHE A 25 46.37 -16.36 -33.91
CA PHE A 25 45.86 -17.75 -34.00
C PHE A 25 45.73 -18.66 -32.74
N VAL A 26 44.45 -18.90 -32.41
CA VAL A 26 43.74 -20.18 -32.18
C VAL A 26 44.34 -21.22 -31.22
N GLY A 27 43.57 -21.56 -30.19
CA GLY A 27 43.68 -22.82 -29.46
C GLY A 27 42.71 -22.90 -28.29
N HIS A 28 41.70 -23.77 -28.40
CA HIS A 28 40.67 -24.05 -27.40
C HIS A 28 41.22 -24.62 -26.08
N GLY A 29 40.53 -24.28 -24.98
CA GLY A 29 40.40 -25.15 -23.82
C GLY A 29 40.48 -24.41 -22.49
N GLU A 30 39.33 -24.16 -21.85
CA GLU A 30 39.13 -24.06 -20.39
C GLU A 30 37.68 -23.55 -20.16
N SER A 31 36.79 -24.36 -19.61
CA SER A 31 36.61 -24.70 -18.18
C SER A 31 35.46 -23.89 -17.58
N ALA A 32 34.61 -24.60 -16.86
CA ALA A 32 33.32 -24.15 -16.38
C ALA A 32 33.44 -23.12 -15.26
N SER A 33 32.59 -22.09 -15.30
CA SER A 33 32.08 -21.42 -14.10
C SER A 33 30.58 -21.16 -14.27
N PRO A 34 29.72 -21.63 -13.34
CA PRO A 34 28.28 -21.49 -13.45
C PRO A 34 27.81 -20.36 -12.54
N PHE A 35 27.59 -19.14 -13.05
CA PHE A 35 26.69 -18.14 -12.43
C PHE A 35 26.54 -16.97 -13.42
N GLY A 36 25.81 -17.21 -14.50
CA GLY A 36 25.37 -16.16 -15.42
C GLY A 36 24.03 -15.60 -14.96
N VAL A 37 24.05 -14.51 -14.20
CA VAL A 37 22.85 -13.71 -13.91
C VAL A 37 22.36 -13.13 -15.24
N ARG A 38 21.26 -13.70 -15.76
CA ARG A 38 20.61 -13.20 -16.97
C ARG A 38 19.94 -11.85 -16.65
N SER A 39 20.36 -10.83 -17.38
CA SER A 39 19.73 -9.52 -17.47
C SER A 39 18.21 -9.65 -17.70
N CYS A 40 17.40 -9.30 -16.69
CA CYS A 40 15.99 -9.00 -16.89
C CYS A 40 15.88 -7.63 -17.56
N LYS A 41 15.91 -7.62 -18.89
CA LYS A 41 15.31 -6.53 -19.66
C LYS A 41 13.81 -6.63 -19.44
N ILE A 42 13.15 -5.52 -19.08
CA ILE A 42 11.70 -5.36 -19.22
C ILE A 42 11.40 -5.59 -20.70
N ARG A 43 11.03 -6.82 -21.04
CA ARG A 43 10.55 -7.15 -22.37
C ARG A 43 9.10 -6.71 -22.34
N LEU A 44 8.84 -5.47 -22.75
CA LEU A 44 7.50 -5.02 -23.12
C LEU A 44 6.90 -6.12 -24.02
N MET A 45 6.02 -6.94 -23.45
CA MET A 45 5.27 -7.90 -24.25
C MET A 45 4.45 -7.06 -25.22
N LYS A 46 4.71 -7.21 -26.51
CA LYS A 46 3.83 -6.71 -27.55
C LYS A 46 2.45 -7.32 -27.32
N TRP A 47 1.55 -6.54 -26.72
CA TRP A 47 0.14 -6.86 -26.64
C TRP A 47 -0.39 -7.05 -28.06
N ARG A 48 -0.81 -8.28 -28.39
CA ARG A 48 -1.39 -8.62 -29.69
C ARG A 48 -2.87 -8.27 -29.64
N ASN A 49 -3.26 -7.22 -30.37
CA ASN A 49 -4.66 -6.92 -30.69
C ASN A 49 -5.24 -8.07 -31.53
N SER A 50 -6.09 -8.91 -30.95
CA SER A 50 -7.01 -9.76 -31.71
C SER A 50 -8.29 -8.96 -32.00
N SER A 51 -8.60 -8.82 -33.29
CA SER A 51 -9.76 -8.08 -33.79
C SER A 51 -11.07 -8.73 -33.35
N LEU A 52 -11.96 -7.98 -32.71
CA LEU A 52 -13.37 -8.32 -32.58
C LEU A 52 -14.23 -7.14 -33.03
N ARG A 53 -15.06 -7.39 -34.04
CA ARG A 53 -16.02 -6.45 -34.64
C ARG A 53 -17.35 -6.51 -33.88
N SER A 54 -17.93 -5.32 -33.59
CA SER A 54 -19.38 -4.98 -33.47
C SER A 54 -20.21 -5.73 -32.40
N SER A 55 -21.07 -5.13 -31.56
CA SER A 55 -21.77 -3.83 -31.56
C SER A 55 -22.36 -3.52 -30.16
N SER A 56 -22.51 -2.21 -29.88
CA SER A 56 -23.44 -1.53 -28.96
C SER A 56 -23.42 -1.87 -27.45
N ALA A 57 -22.37 -1.43 -26.77
CA ALA A 57 -22.39 -0.67 -25.50
C ALA A 57 -20.93 -0.22 -25.24
N ALA A 58 -20.71 0.95 -24.66
CA ALA A 58 -19.44 1.65 -24.63
C ALA A 58 -18.34 1.03 -23.74
N ALA A 59 -17.99 -0.24 -23.96
CA ALA A 59 -16.80 -0.88 -23.39
C ALA A 59 -15.60 -0.60 -24.32
N THR A 60 -15.03 0.60 -24.20
CA THR A 60 -13.77 0.93 -24.88
C THR A 60 -12.66 0.11 -24.23
N VAL A 61 -12.05 -0.80 -24.99
CA VAL A 61 -10.73 -1.37 -24.63
C VAL A 61 -9.77 -0.19 -24.52
N MET A 62 -9.52 0.27 -23.31
CA MET A 62 -8.57 1.33 -23.01
C MET A 62 -7.18 0.71 -23.06
N ALA A 63 -6.62 0.59 -24.27
CA ALA A 63 -5.22 0.19 -24.43
C ALA A 63 -4.34 1.12 -23.57
N LEU A 64 -3.48 0.53 -22.75
CA LEU A 64 -2.55 1.25 -21.89
C LEU A 64 -1.72 2.25 -22.71
N MET A 65 -1.73 3.52 -22.33
CA MET A 65 -0.97 4.55 -23.04
C MET A 65 0.52 4.42 -22.70
N THR A 66 1.34 4.02 -23.67
CA THR A 66 2.78 3.79 -23.48
C THR A 66 3.67 4.87 -24.11
N ASP A 67 3.10 5.77 -24.90
CA ASP A 67 3.84 6.88 -25.50
C ASP A 67 3.74 8.11 -24.55
N PRO A 68 4.87 8.64 -24.04
CA PRO A 68 4.86 9.79 -23.14
C PRO A 68 4.23 11.04 -23.76
N ASN A 69 4.17 11.17 -25.09
CA ASN A 69 3.57 12.32 -25.77
C ASN A 69 2.05 12.44 -25.58
N TYR A 70 1.39 11.41 -25.03
CA TYR A 70 -0.01 11.48 -24.62
C TYR A 70 -0.22 12.35 -23.39
N PHE A 71 0.85 12.70 -22.68
CA PHE A 71 0.78 13.31 -21.36
C PHE A 71 1.50 14.66 -21.30
N GLU A 72 0.94 15.54 -20.50
CA GLU A 72 1.59 16.75 -19.99
C GLU A 72 1.84 16.57 -18.49
N VAL A 73 3.09 16.69 -18.07
CA VAL A 73 3.51 16.63 -16.67
C VAL A 73 3.44 18.03 -16.08
N GLY A 74 2.76 18.16 -14.94
CA GLY A 74 2.58 19.39 -14.21
C GLY A 74 3.41 19.44 -12.93
N ARG A 75 2.79 19.98 -11.88
CA ARG A 75 3.45 20.31 -10.61
C ARG A 75 3.87 19.05 -9.83
N PHE A 76 5.03 19.11 -9.18
CA PHE A 76 5.43 18.15 -8.15
C PHE A 76 4.50 18.23 -6.93
N VAL A 77 3.91 17.09 -6.57
CA VAL A 77 2.97 16.96 -5.44
C VAL A 77 3.71 16.62 -4.16
N GLY A 78 4.69 15.73 -4.24
CA GLY A 78 5.40 15.22 -3.09
C GLY A 78 6.16 13.94 -3.39
N SER A 79 6.78 13.37 -2.37
CA SER A 79 7.47 12.09 -2.46
C SER A 79 7.17 11.27 -1.22
N TYR A 80 7.07 9.96 -1.38
CA TYR A 80 7.01 9.03 -0.25
C TYR A 80 7.86 7.80 -0.54
N GLY A 81 8.44 7.25 0.51
CA GLY A 81 9.08 5.94 0.48
C GLY A 81 8.04 4.86 0.75
N PHE A 82 8.26 3.67 0.19
CA PHE A 82 7.50 2.50 0.60
C PHE A 82 8.09 1.92 1.88
N MET A 83 7.22 1.53 2.81
CA MET A 83 7.56 0.59 3.86
C MET A 83 6.72 -0.65 3.60
N ASN A 84 7.37 -1.82 3.54
CA ASN A 84 6.62 -3.07 3.57
C ASN A 84 6.03 -3.22 4.98
N ILE A 85 4.76 -2.85 5.18
CA ILE A 85 4.06 -3.01 6.46
C ILE A 85 3.57 -4.46 6.59
N THR A 86 4.36 -5.46 6.17
CA THR A 86 4.04 -6.86 6.46
C THR A 86 4.75 -7.38 7.70
N SER A 87 5.33 -6.48 8.52
CA SER A 87 6.01 -6.84 9.77
C SER A 87 5.06 -6.81 10.97
N TYR A 88 3.97 -7.55 10.86
CA TYR A 88 3.23 -8.02 12.02
C TYR A 88 3.88 -9.33 12.45
N SER A 89 4.90 -9.23 13.30
CA SER A 89 5.68 -10.39 13.75
C SER A 89 4.77 -11.39 14.45
N SER A 90 4.79 -12.62 13.96
CA SER A 90 4.31 -13.80 14.66
C SER A 90 4.94 -13.85 16.05
N PHE A 91 4.13 -13.74 17.10
CA PHE A 91 4.52 -14.08 18.46
C PHE A 91 4.94 -15.55 18.48
N GLN A 92 6.25 -15.82 18.36
CA GLN A 92 6.79 -17.16 18.63
C GLN A 92 6.71 -17.39 20.13
N THR A 93 5.71 -18.15 20.55
CA THR A 93 5.58 -18.63 21.92
C THR A 93 6.13 -20.04 21.96
N GLU A 94 7.39 -20.20 22.37
CA GLU A 94 7.88 -21.44 22.98
C GLU A 94 9.26 -21.20 23.65
N GLY A 95 9.29 -21.14 24.99
CA GLY A 95 10.51 -21.42 25.76
C GLY A 95 11.24 -20.31 26.53
N MET A 96 10.77 -19.06 26.59
CA MET A 96 11.53 -17.97 27.27
C MET A 96 11.01 -17.63 28.68
N SER A 97 11.93 -17.42 29.63
CA SER A 97 11.64 -17.16 31.05
C SER A 97 11.00 -15.79 31.30
N THR A 98 10.21 -15.68 32.38
CA THR A 98 9.50 -14.44 32.78
C THR A 98 10.43 -13.26 33.09
N TYR A 99 11.72 -13.49 33.36
CA TYR A 99 12.70 -12.43 33.60
C TYR A 99 13.29 -11.82 32.32
N ASP A 100 13.31 -12.56 31.20
CA ASP A 100 13.73 -12.02 29.89
C ASP A 100 12.64 -11.15 29.24
N ARG A 101 11.37 -11.31 29.64
CA ARG A 101 10.24 -10.51 29.14
C ARG A 101 10.42 -9.02 29.41
N VAL A 102 11.03 -8.62 30.52
CA VAL A 102 11.08 -7.21 30.94
C VAL A 102 12.21 -6.43 30.25
N GLN A 103 13.34 -7.09 29.92
CA GLN A 103 14.46 -6.43 29.24
C GLN A 103 14.30 -6.34 27.71
N GLU A 104 13.40 -7.13 27.10
CA GLU A 104 13.03 -6.96 25.69
C GLU A 104 11.84 -6.02 25.43
N VAL A 105 11.01 -5.70 26.45
CA VAL A 105 9.97 -4.64 26.29
C VAL A 105 10.63 -3.29 26.03
N ASP A 106 11.79 -3.01 26.63
CA ASP A 106 12.60 -1.81 26.37
C ASP A 106 13.42 -1.89 25.07
N LYS A 107 13.42 -3.06 24.41
CA LYS A 107 13.89 -3.28 23.04
C LYS A 107 12.73 -3.57 22.09
N LEU A 108 11.52 -3.08 22.38
CA LEU A 108 10.63 -2.57 21.35
C LEU A 108 11.38 -1.43 20.66
N ARG A 109 12.31 -1.80 19.77
CA ARG A 109 12.79 -0.95 18.71
C ARG A 109 11.51 -0.35 18.15
N VAL A 110 11.30 0.93 18.45
CA VAL A 110 10.91 1.91 17.45
C VAL A 110 11.27 1.27 16.13
N GLN A 111 10.28 0.73 15.41
CA GLN A 111 10.51 0.41 14.02
C GLN A 111 10.93 1.76 13.48
N ASN A 112 12.23 1.92 13.26
CA ASN A 112 12.77 3.10 12.64
C ASN A 112 11.90 3.26 11.41
N VAL A 113 11.11 4.34 11.41
CA VAL A 113 10.38 4.84 10.26
C VAL A 113 11.46 5.29 9.27
N GLY A 114 12.17 4.31 8.71
CA GLY A 114 13.12 4.53 7.66
C GLY A 114 12.31 4.63 6.39
N GLU A 115 12.45 5.75 5.67
CA GLU A 115 12.11 5.78 4.26
C GLU A 115 12.68 4.49 3.62
N GLY A 116 11.85 3.65 2.99
CA GLY A 116 12.37 2.54 2.23
C GLY A 116 13.41 3.02 1.21
N GLN A 117 14.28 2.12 0.75
CA GLN A 117 15.36 2.50 -0.17
C GLN A 117 14.84 3.11 -1.48
N VAL A 118 13.58 2.85 -1.83
CA VAL A 118 12.89 3.41 -3.00
C VAL A 118 12.05 4.62 -2.62
N LYS A 119 12.46 5.80 -3.10
CA LYS A 119 11.71 7.06 -2.95
C LYS A 119 10.95 7.41 -4.22
N ILE A 120 9.63 7.36 -4.16
CA ILE A 120 8.76 7.65 -5.31
C ILE A 120 8.39 9.11 -5.30
N ARG A 121 8.36 9.70 -6.49
CA ARG A 121 7.93 11.08 -6.69
C ARG A 121 6.56 11.11 -7.34
N MET A 122 5.76 12.07 -6.90
CA MET A 122 4.40 12.27 -7.35
C MET A 122 4.30 13.57 -8.14
N TYR A 123 3.70 13.52 -9.31
CA TYR A 123 3.44 14.71 -10.13
C TYR A 123 1.98 14.75 -10.57
N GLU A 124 1.40 15.95 -10.60
CA GLU A 124 0.14 16.15 -11.32
C GLU A 124 0.39 16.13 -12.83
N GLY A 125 -0.65 15.93 -13.61
CA GLY A 125 -0.58 16.10 -15.04
C GLY A 125 -1.93 15.93 -15.72
N ARG A 126 -1.88 15.80 -17.04
CA ARG A 126 -3.08 15.70 -17.87
C ARG A 126 -2.81 14.90 -19.14
N VAL A 127 -3.83 14.20 -19.62
CA VAL A 127 -3.81 13.61 -20.96
C VAL A 127 -4.08 14.71 -21.99
N ILE A 128 -3.19 14.89 -22.96
CA ILE A 128 -3.27 15.96 -23.97
C ILE A 128 -3.67 15.47 -25.37
N GLN A 129 -3.63 14.16 -25.61
CA GLN A 129 -3.95 13.54 -26.90
C GLN A 129 -4.88 12.33 -26.74
N GLY A 130 -5.50 11.91 -27.85
CA GLY A 130 -6.36 10.74 -27.89
C GLY A 130 -7.74 10.94 -27.24
N ARG A 131 -8.45 9.83 -26.99
CA ARG A 131 -9.84 9.84 -26.52
C ARG A 131 -10.02 10.32 -25.08
N LEU A 132 -8.96 10.24 -24.27
CA LEU A 132 -8.96 10.70 -22.89
C LEU A 132 -8.44 12.12 -22.71
N LYS A 133 -8.32 12.89 -23.80
CA LYS A 133 -7.84 14.28 -23.72
C LYS A 133 -8.62 15.07 -22.67
N GLY A 134 -7.91 15.73 -21.77
CA GLY A 134 -8.46 16.50 -20.66
C GLY A 134 -8.52 15.74 -19.33
N THR A 135 -8.35 14.41 -19.32
CA THR A 135 -8.32 13.63 -18.07
C THR A 135 -7.13 14.05 -17.21
N ASN A 136 -7.40 14.38 -15.94
CA ASN A 136 -6.35 14.68 -14.96
C ASN A 136 -5.62 13.40 -14.56
N VAL A 137 -4.30 13.51 -14.42
CA VAL A 137 -3.40 12.40 -14.14
C VAL A 137 -2.63 12.67 -12.85
N LEU A 138 -2.36 11.60 -12.11
CA LEU A 138 -1.39 11.55 -11.04
C LEU A 138 -0.28 10.58 -11.47
N PHE A 139 0.94 11.08 -11.63
CA PHE A 139 2.11 10.26 -11.95
C PHE A 139 2.74 9.73 -10.68
N LYS A 140 2.99 8.43 -10.63
CA LYS A 140 4.00 7.81 -9.75
C LYS A 140 5.27 7.60 -10.54
N VAL A 141 6.36 8.18 -10.05
CA VAL A 141 7.66 8.12 -10.70
C VAL A 141 8.61 7.33 -9.82
N TYR A 142 8.90 6.12 -10.27
CA TYR A 142 9.88 5.23 -9.66
C TYR A 142 11.28 5.60 -10.16
N PRO A 143 12.27 5.73 -9.26
CA PRO A 143 13.64 5.99 -9.67
C PRO A 143 14.16 4.85 -10.54
N GLY A 144 14.92 5.17 -11.59
CA GLY A 144 15.56 4.14 -12.41
C GLY A 144 16.61 3.34 -11.64
N ARG A 145 16.98 2.17 -12.16
CA ARG A 145 17.89 1.21 -11.51
C ARG A 145 19.18 1.78 -10.94
N THR A 146 19.75 2.82 -11.55
CA THR A 146 20.98 3.48 -11.11
C THR A 146 20.82 4.24 -9.79
N THR A 147 19.61 4.72 -9.49
CA THR A 147 19.30 5.50 -8.29
C THR A 147 18.45 4.70 -7.30
N GLY A 148 17.50 3.91 -7.78
CA GLY A 148 16.56 3.13 -6.95
C GLY A 148 16.92 1.66 -6.76
N GLY A 149 18.04 1.20 -7.33
CA GLY A 149 18.41 -0.21 -7.32
C GLY A 149 17.44 -1.11 -8.10
N SER A 150 17.63 -2.42 -8.00
CA SER A 150 16.74 -3.40 -8.63
C SER A 150 15.36 -3.50 -7.97
N GLU A 151 15.24 -3.03 -6.73
CA GLU A 151 13.98 -3.02 -5.98
C GLU A 151 12.98 -2.04 -6.61
N SER A 152 13.41 -0.84 -6.99
CA SER A 152 12.55 0.15 -7.63
C SER A 152 11.90 -0.36 -8.93
N ASP A 153 12.69 -0.97 -9.81
CA ASP A 153 12.19 -1.55 -11.07
C ASP A 153 11.17 -2.67 -10.80
N LEU A 154 11.45 -3.51 -9.81
CA LEU A 154 10.59 -4.62 -9.40
C LEU A 154 9.25 -4.12 -8.86
N MET A 155 9.26 -3.09 -8.02
CA MET A 155 8.05 -2.46 -7.48
C MET A 155 7.22 -1.79 -8.57
N ALA A 156 7.85 -1.03 -9.47
CA ALA A 156 7.17 -0.40 -10.59
C ALA A 156 6.53 -1.43 -11.53
N ALA A 157 7.28 -2.48 -11.87
CA ALA A 157 6.81 -3.57 -12.72
C ALA A 157 5.65 -4.33 -12.06
N ASN A 158 5.72 -4.56 -10.75
CA ASN A 158 4.68 -5.26 -10.02
C ASN A 158 3.40 -4.42 -9.91
N GLU A 159 3.50 -3.12 -9.60
CA GLU A 159 2.33 -2.23 -9.59
C GLU A 159 1.66 -2.16 -10.97
N LEU A 160 2.47 -2.00 -12.03
CA LEU A 160 2.00 -2.03 -13.41
C LEU A 160 1.28 -3.34 -13.75
N ALA A 161 1.90 -4.48 -13.46
CA ALA A 161 1.33 -5.80 -13.76
C ALA A 161 0.04 -6.07 -12.99
N SER A 162 -0.03 -5.61 -11.74
CA SER A 162 -1.20 -5.77 -10.87
C SER A 162 -2.38 -4.99 -11.41
N HIS A 163 -2.21 -3.69 -11.70
CA HIS A 163 -3.25 -2.88 -12.34
C HIS A 163 -3.63 -3.40 -13.72
N ALA A 164 -2.67 -3.83 -14.54
CA ALA A 164 -2.96 -4.40 -15.85
C ALA A 164 -3.84 -5.64 -15.76
N SER A 165 -3.59 -6.54 -14.79
CA SER A 165 -4.44 -7.72 -14.58
C SER A 165 -5.83 -7.38 -14.04
N LEU A 166 -5.92 -6.42 -13.12
CA LEU A 166 -7.20 -6.00 -12.53
C LEU A 166 -8.08 -5.20 -13.51
N GLN A 167 -7.50 -4.70 -14.60
CA GLN A 167 -8.16 -3.92 -15.65
C GLN A 167 -8.26 -4.67 -16.98
N GLU A 168 -8.01 -5.98 -17.00
CA GLU A 168 -7.95 -6.77 -18.23
C GLU A 168 -9.30 -6.88 -18.94
N ASP A 169 -10.41 -7.09 -18.20
CA ASP A 169 -11.77 -7.06 -18.76
C ASP A 169 -12.41 -5.67 -18.62
N PRO A 170 -12.58 -4.89 -19.72
CA PRO A 170 -13.16 -3.56 -19.66
C PRO A 170 -14.63 -3.53 -19.23
N ARG A 171 -15.32 -4.68 -19.20
CA ARG A 171 -16.71 -4.79 -18.76
C ARG A 171 -16.83 -4.99 -17.26
N ASN A 172 -15.73 -5.31 -16.58
CA ASN A 172 -15.69 -5.62 -15.16
C ASN A 172 -14.64 -4.78 -14.43
N ILE A 173 -14.57 -3.46 -14.66
CA ILE A 173 -13.62 -2.60 -13.94
C ILE A 173 -14.24 -2.16 -12.61
N CYS A 174 -13.58 -2.49 -11.50
CA CYS A 174 -13.97 -2.04 -10.18
C CYS A 174 -13.74 -0.53 -10.00
N GLU A 175 -14.78 0.21 -9.63
CA GLU A 175 -14.67 1.65 -9.37
C GLU A 175 -13.88 1.98 -8.09
N ASN A 176 -13.75 0.99 -7.19
CA ASN A 176 -13.04 1.09 -5.92
C ASN A 176 -11.54 0.71 -6.02
N ILE A 177 -10.99 0.67 -7.23
CA ILE A 177 -9.55 0.51 -7.47
C ILE A 177 -9.07 1.69 -8.32
N GLN A 178 -7.91 2.25 -7.99
CA GLN A 178 -7.31 3.33 -8.75
C GLN A 178 -7.06 2.89 -10.20
N PHE A 179 -7.45 3.74 -11.16
CA PHE A 179 -7.37 3.40 -12.57
C PHE A 179 -6.03 3.79 -13.18
N LEU A 180 -5.29 2.83 -13.71
CA LEU A 180 -4.06 3.03 -14.49
C LEU A 180 -4.41 3.40 -15.94
N LEU A 181 -3.94 4.57 -16.38
CA LEU A 181 -4.15 5.12 -17.72
C LEU A 181 -2.99 4.79 -18.67
N GLY A 182 -1.77 4.73 -18.15
CA GLY A 182 -0.56 4.56 -18.95
C GLY A 182 0.67 4.26 -18.13
N ALA A 183 1.71 3.78 -18.81
CA ALA A 183 3.01 3.54 -18.21
C ALA A 183 4.11 3.68 -19.27
N PHE A 184 5.22 4.34 -18.93
CA PHE A 184 6.36 4.50 -19.83
C PHE A 184 7.67 4.61 -19.06
N GLU A 185 8.77 4.30 -19.74
CA GLU A 185 10.13 4.46 -19.24
C GLU A 185 10.79 5.66 -19.94
N THR A 186 11.52 6.47 -19.18
CA THR A 186 12.30 7.59 -19.73
C THR A 186 13.71 7.16 -20.12
N ILE A 187 14.44 8.02 -20.84
CA ILE A 187 15.85 7.79 -21.17
C ILE A 187 16.76 7.68 -19.94
N THR A 188 16.32 8.16 -18.77
CA THR A 188 17.04 8.04 -17.51
C THR A 188 16.76 6.70 -16.79
N GLY A 189 15.89 5.87 -17.36
CA GLY A 189 15.47 4.58 -16.80
C GLY A 189 14.38 4.69 -15.73
N GLU A 190 13.85 5.89 -15.48
CA GLU A 190 12.73 6.07 -14.54
C GLU A 190 11.46 5.45 -15.10
N GLN A 191 10.70 4.78 -14.23
CA GLN A 191 9.42 4.19 -14.59
C GLN A 191 8.29 5.14 -14.16
N TRP A 192 7.49 5.59 -15.11
CA TRP A 192 6.41 6.53 -14.90
C TRP A 192 5.08 5.80 -15.07
N LEU A 193 4.30 5.72 -13.99
CA LEU A 193 2.95 5.17 -14.00
C LEU A 193 1.94 6.29 -13.91
N ALA A 194 1.03 6.37 -14.88
CA ALA A 194 0.04 7.43 -15.03
C ALA A 194 -1.32 6.93 -14.54
N PHE A 195 -1.79 7.43 -13.40
CA PHE A 195 -3.09 7.07 -12.83
C PHE A 195 -4.12 8.17 -13.07
N ARG A 196 -5.39 7.79 -13.22
CA ARG A 196 -6.50 8.76 -13.24
C ARG A 196 -6.57 9.44 -11.88
N ASN A 197 -6.58 10.77 -11.88
CA ASN A 197 -6.66 11.55 -10.66
C ASN A 197 -8.11 11.69 -10.19
N ASP A 198 -8.60 10.67 -9.49
CA ASP A 198 -9.98 10.59 -8.99
C ASP A 198 -10.16 11.15 -7.57
N GLY A 199 -9.10 11.71 -6.98
CA GLY A 199 -9.12 12.17 -5.59
C GLY A 199 -7.72 12.48 -5.08
N LYS A 200 -7.60 13.54 -4.28
CA LYS A 200 -6.31 13.98 -3.70
C LYS A 200 -6.14 13.57 -2.24
N PHE A 201 -7.23 13.24 -1.56
CA PHE A 201 -7.23 12.96 -0.12
C PHE A 201 -7.21 11.45 0.13
N SER A 202 -6.40 11.03 1.09
CA SER A 202 -6.40 9.67 1.62
C SER A 202 -7.31 9.53 2.84
N ALA A 203 -7.61 8.30 3.24
CA ALA A 203 -8.31 8.03 4.50
C ALA A 203 -7.51 8.55 5.72
N ALA A 204 -6.18 8.57 5.63
CA ALA A 204 -5.32 9.22 6.64
C ALA A 204 -5.57 10.74 6.72
N ASP A 205 -5.65 11.42 5.57
CA ASP A 205 -5.90 12.87 5.51
C ASP A 205 -7.28 13.21 6.09
N TYR A 206 -8.29 12.41 5.73
CA TYR A 206 -9.64 12.56 6.30
C TYR A 206 -9.64 12.37 7.81
N ALA A 207 -9.04 11.29 8.33
CA ALA A 207 -9.04 11.00 9.75
C ALA A 207 -8.34 12.12 10.55
N LYS A 208 -7.24 12.66 10.02
CA LYS A 208 -6.56 13.83 10.58
C LYS A 208 -7.46 15.06 10.58
N PHE A 209 -8.11 15.38 9.46
CA PHE A 209 -9.04 16.51 9.38
C PHE A 209 -10.21 16.35 10.37
N ALA A 210 -10.78 15.15 10.47
CA ALA A 210 -11.89 14.85 11.35
C ALA A 210 -11.53 15.00 12.83
N SER A 211 -10.37 14.49 13.26
CA SER A 211 -9.89 14.60 14.64
C SER A 211 -9.51 16.03 15.03
N GLU A 212 -8.82 16.76 14.13
CA GLU A 212 -8.50 18.17 14.35
C GLU A 212 -9.75 19.05 14.48
N ASN A 213 -10.82 18.73 13.75
CA ASN A 213 -12.08 19.48 13.85
C ASN A 213 -12.79 19.27 15.19
N ILE A 214 -12.65 18.09 15.82
CA ILE A 214 -13.15 17.86 17.17
C ILE A 214 -12.40 18.80 18.14
N SER A 215 -11.07 18.79 18.10
CA SER A 215 -10.23 19.64 18.97
C SER A 215 -10.48 21.14 18.77
N LYS A 216 -10.70 21.59 17.53
CA LYS A 216 -11.03 23.00 17.22
C LYS A 216 -12.45 23.37 17.69
N GLY A 217 -13.41 22.45 17.61
CA GLY A 217 -14.77 22.66 18.12
C GLY A 217 -14.86 22.90 19.64
N LEU A 218 -13.84 22.47 20.40
CA LEU A 218 -13.71 22.72 21.84
C LEU A 218 -13.08 24.09 22.17
N SER A 219 -12.41 24.72 21.20
CA SER A 219 -11.72 26.01 21.36
C SER A 219 -12.49 27.10 20.60
N ASN A 220 -13.53 27.65 21.24
CA ASN A 220 -14.38 28.76 20.76
C ASN A 220 -13.67 29.80 19.85
N SER A 221 -13.62 29.50 18.55
CA SER A 221 -13.18 30.44 17.51
C SER A 221 -14.04 30.20 16.26
N LEU A 222 -14.70 31.28 15.83
CA LEU A 222 -15.69 31.43 14.76
C LEU A 222 -16.10 30.19 13.93
N PRO A 223 -17.41 29.94 13.75
CA PRO A 223 -17.92 28.90 12.86
C PRO A 223 -17.73 29.33 11.39
N ILE A 224 -16.51 29.19 10.89
CA ILE A 224 -16.27 29.23 9.45
C ILE A 224 -16.60 27.81 8.97
N PHE A 225 -17.76 27.71 8.30
CA PHE A 225 -18.50 26.50 7.89
C PHE A 225 -19.37 25.88 8.99
N GLY A 226 -20.70 26.00 8.83
CA GLY A 226 -21.73 25.55 9.78
C GLY A 226 -21.80 24.04 10.03
N LEU A 227 -20.75 23.49 10.62
CA LEU A 227 -20.65 22.10 11.08
C LEU A 227 -20.79 22.10 12.60
N GLY A 228 -22.03 22.14 13.09
CA GLY A 228 -22.29 21.45 14.36
C GLY A 228 -21.87 19.99 14.19
N GLN A 229 -21.23 19.39 15.20
CA GLN A 229 -20.75 18.01 15.13
C GLN A 229 -21.92 17.07 14.81
N ASN A 230 -22.04 16.66 13.54
CA ASN A 230 -23.07 15.75 13.09
C ASN A 230 -22.49 14.34 13.06
N TRP A 231 -22.50 13.69 14.22
CA TRP A 231 -22.02 12.32 14.37
C TRP A 231 -22.71 11.34 13.43
N LYS A 232 -23.97 11.57 13.07
CA LYS A 232 -24.68 10.71 12.10
C LYS A 232 -24.04 10.80 10.71
N ALA A 233 -23.71 12.01 10.25
CA ALA A 233 -23.02 12.21 8.96
C ALA A 233 -21.63 11.57 8.97
N ARG A 234 -20.86 11.76 10.05
CA ARG A 234 -19.54 11.12 10.21
C ARG A 234 -19.61 9.60 10.18
N ARG A 235 -20.51 8.99 10.95
CA ARG A 235 -20.70 7.53 11.00
C ARG A 235 -21.07 6.98 9.63
N TYR A 236 -21.99 7.64 8.91
CA TYR A 236 -22.34 7.25 7.54
C TYR A 236 -21.16 7.39 6.57
N PHE A 237 -20.39 8.48 6.66
CA PHE A 237 -19.21 8.69 5.84
C PHE A 237 -18.15 7.61 6.08
N VAL A 238 -17.84 7.29 7.33
CA VAL A 238 -16.87 6.25 7.70
C VAL A 238 -17.33 4.86 7.24
N ILE A 239 -18.61 4.51 7.40
CA ILE A 239 -19.14 3.23 6.90
C ILE A 239 -19.05 3.17 5.37
N LYS A 240 -19.38 4.26 4.66
CA LYS A 240 -19.22 4.32 3.19
C LYS A 240 -17.77 4.19 2.75
N LEU A 241 -16.84 4.81 3.50
CA LEU A 241 -15.40 4.70 3.28
C LEU A 241 -14.93 3.24 3.41
N LEU A 242 -15.28 2.58 4.51
CA LEU A 242 -14.97 1.18 4.76
C LEU A 242 -15.58 0.26 3.70
N ASN A 243 -16.84 0.49 3.35
CA ASN A 243 -17.55 -0.30 2.34
C ASN A 243 -16.85 -0.22 0.97
N GLY A 244 -16.46 0.97 0.53
CA GLY A 244 -15.71 1.13 -0.72
C GLY A 244 -14.34 0.45 -0.69
N ALA A 245 -13.58 0.58 0.40
CA ALA A 245 -12.31 -0.12 0.54
C ALA A 245 -12.48 -1.65 0.48
N MET A 246 -13.50 -2.20 1.16
CA MET A 246 -13.80 -3.63 1.15
C MET A 246 -14.33 -4.13 -0.20
N ASN A 247 -15.09 -3.32 -0.96
CA ASN A 247 -15.48 -3.67 -2.33
C ASN A 247 -14.26 -3.79 -3.25
N GLY A 248 -13.31 -2.87 -3.13
CA GLY A 248 -12.03 -2.97 -3.85
C GLY A 248 -11.27 -4.24 -3.50
N LEU A 249 -11.18 -4.56 -2.20
CA LEU A 249 -10.46 -5.73 -1.72
C LEU A 249 -11.15 -7.04 -2.16
N ALA A 250 -12.47 -7.12 -2.07
CA ALA A 250 -13.25 -8.26 -2.57
C ALA A 250 -13.02 -8.50 -4.05
N TYR A 251 -13.06 -7.44 -4.87
CA TYR A 251 -12.76 -7.55 -6.29
C TYR A 251 -11.32 -8.03 -6.54
N MET A 252 -10.32 -7.57 -5.79
CA MET A 252 -8.96 -8.07 -5.91
C MET A 252 -8.89 -9.57 -5.60
N HIS A 253 -9.50 -10.02 -4.50
CA HIS A 253 -9.50 -11.43 -4.08
C HIS A 253 -10.21 -12.34 -5.09
N GLU A 254 -11.30 -11.87 -5.71
CA GLU A 254 -12.02 -12.57 -6.78
C GLU A 254 -11.20 -12.70 -8.06
N ASN A 255 -10.26 -11.77 -8.29
CA ASN A 255 -9.35 -11.76 -9.45
C ASN A 255 -7.94 -12.27 -9.09
N ASP A 256 -7.84 -13.13 -8.07
CA ASP A 256 -6.60 -13.77 -7.62
C ASP A 256 -5.45 -12.78 -7.32
N ARG A 257 -5.80 -11.61 -6.76
CA ARG A 257 -4.85 -10.59 -6.32
C ARG A 257 -5.03 -10.24 -4.85
N LEU A 258 -3.91 -9.99 -4.18
CA LEU A 258 -3.85 -9.43 -2.82
C LEU A 258 -3.36 -7.99 -2.83
N HIS A 259 -3.67 -7.23 -1.79
CA HIS A 259 -3.15 -5.89 -1.58
C HIS A 259 -1.80 -5.87 -0.85
N GLN A 260 -1.67 -6.57 0.29
CA GLN A 260 -0.42 -6.75 1.07
C GLN A 260 0.24 -5.48 1.62
N SER A 261 -0.50 -4.38 1.67
CA SER A 261 -0.01 -3.11 2.22
C SER A 261 -1.20 -2.18 2.52
N LEU A 262 -2.32 -2.77 2.94
CA LEU A 262 -3.56 -2.05 3.13
C LEU A 262 -3.47 -1.21 4.40
N GLY A 263 -3.82 0.06 4.27
CA GLY A 263 -3.80 1.02 5.37
C GLY A 263 -4.40 2.37 4.99
N PRO A 264 -4.45 3.33 5.93
CA PRO A 264 -5.16 4.59 5.72
C PRO A 264 -4.66 5.43 4.53
N SER A 265 -3.37 5.34 4.21
CA SER A 265 -2.78 6.05 3.07
C SER A 265 -3.05 5.36 1.72
N SER A 266 -3.40 4.07 1.72
CA SER A 266 -3.67 3.28 0.51
C SER A 266 -5.11 3.41 -0.01
N VAL A 267 -5.97 4.15 0.71
CA VAL A 267 -7.36 4.42 0.29
C VAL A 267 -7.50 5.89 -0.07
N VAL A 268 -7.76 6.20 -1.33
CA VAL A 268 -8.00 7.57 -1.82
C VAL A 268 -9.47 7.86 -2.04
N MET A 269 -9.85 9.13 -1.87
CA MET A 269 -11.23 9.58 -1.95
C MET A 269 -11.35 10.85 -2.77
N ASN A 270 -12.50 10.98 -3.44
CA ASN A 270 -12.87 12.17 -4.21
C ASN A 270 -13.31 13.35 -3.33
N THR A 271 -13.71 13.10 -2.08
CA THR A 271 -14.13 14.13 -1.13
C THR A 271 -13.82 13.72 0.31
N VAL A 272 -13.62 14.69 1.19
CA VAL A 272 -13.51 14.53 2.66
C VAL A 272 -14.67 15.19 3.40
N ILE A 273 -15.67 15.67 2.65
CA ILE A 273 -16.81 16.41 3.18
C ILE A 273 -17.90 15.41 3.57
N GLU A 274 -18.18 15.28 4.86
CA GLU A 274 -19.08 14.25 5.40
C GLU A 274 -20.52 14.31 4.86
N ARG A 275 -21.05 15.51 4.58
CA ARG A 275 -22.38 15.70 3.97
C ARG A 275 -22.48 15.15 2.54
N ASP A 276 -21.34 14.99 1.86
CA ASP A 276 -21.27 14.50 0.49
C ASP A 276 -20.99 12.99 0.44
N ALA A 277 -21.15 12.28 1.57
CA ALA A 277 -20.95 10.83 1.69
C ALA A 277 -21.72 10.00 0.63
N ALA A 278 -22.84 10.51 0.12
CA ALA A 278 -23.62 9.83 -0.92
C ALA A 278 -22.86 9.70 -2.26
N VAL A 279 -21.92 10.60 -2.55
CA VAL A 279 -21.09 10.58 -3.76
C VAL A 279 -19.64 10.19 -3.46
N LEU A 280 -19.34 9.73 -2.24
CA LEU A 280 -18.03 9.26 -1.85
C LEU A 280 -17.69 7.97 -2.61
N VAL A 281 -16.55 7.97 -3.30
CA VAL A 281 -16.00 6.78 -3.96
C VAL A 281 -14.59 6.52 -3.45
N PRO A 282 -14.44 5.65 -2.44
CA PRO A 282 -13.14 5.21 -1.94
C PRO A 282 -12.47 4.29 -2.96
N ARG A 283 -11.15 4.43 -3.15
CA ARG A 283 -10.39 3.58 -4.07
C ARG A 283 -9.10 3.09 -3.44
N LEU A 284 -8.83 1.80 -3.56
CA LEU A 284 -7.54 1.20 -3.22
C LEU A 284 -6.48 1.63 -4.25
N ARG A 285 -5.27 1.88 -3.77
CA ARG A 285 -4.08 2.23 -4.56
C ARG A 285 -2.84 1.61 -3.94
N ASP A 286 -1.67 1.86 -4.54
CA ASP A 286 -0.37 1.43 -4.02
C ASP A 286 -0.17 -0.09 -4.13
N LEU A 287 -0.42 -0.63 -5.33
CA LEU A 287 -0.33 -2.07 -5.60
C LEU A 287 1.10 -2.57 -5.86
N ALA A 288 2.11 -1.85 -5.39
CA ALA A 288 3.51 -2.20 -5.58
C ALA A 288 3.90 -3.52 -4.89
N PHE A 289 3.25 -3.86 -3.78
CA PHE A 289 3.43 -5.13 -3.06
C PHE A 289 2.32 -6.15 -3.35
N SER A 290 1.43 -5.87 -4.30
CA SER A 290 0.33 -6.79 -4.63
C SER A 290 0.87 -8.15 -5.08
N VAL A 291 0.22 -9.23 -4.62
CA VAL A 291 0.66 -10.60 -4.87
C VAL A 291 -0.38 -11.33 -5.71
N ASP A 292 0.11 -12.10 -6.69
CA ASP A 292 -0.70 -13.06 -7.45
C ASP A 292 -0.88 -14.35 -6.64
N ILE A 293 -2.13 -14.75 -6.44
CA ILE A 293 -2.48 -15.95 -5.65
C ILE A 293 -3.13 -17.04 -6.49
N ARG A 294 -3.02 -16.99 -7.82
CA ARG A 294 -3.32 -18.14 -8.67
C ARG A 294 -2.45 -19.30 -8.22
N TYR A 295 -3.00 -20.52 -8.21
CA TYR A 295 -2.27 -21.71 -7.74
C TYR A 295 -0.91 -21.94 -8.43
N SER A 296 -0.75 -21.46 -9.67
CA SER A 296 0.51 -21.52 -10.42
C SER A 296 1.57 -20.49 -10.01
N ALA A 297 1.22 -19.49 -9.19
CA ALA A 297 2.09 -18.39 -8.76
C ALA A 297 2.36 -18.39 -7.24
N ILE A 298 1.72 -19.29 -6.49
CA ILE A 298 1.88 -19.36 -5.03
C ILE A 298 3.31 -19.75 -4.66
N GLY A 299 3.93 -18.96 -3.79
CA GLY A 299 5.29 -19.20 -3.31
C GLY A 299 6.37 -18.52 -4.15
N ASP A 300 6.00 -17.84 -5.24
CA ASP A 300 6.95 -17.19 -6.14
C ASP A 300 7.02 -15.67 -5.93
N GLY A 301 8.23 -15.13 -6.04
CA GLY A 301 8.46 -13.70 -6.20
C GLY A 301 9.08 -13.02 -4.97
N PRO A 302 10.13 -12.19 -5.17
CA PRO A 302 10.89 -11.56 -4.08
C PRO A 302 10.06 -10.64 -3.17
N LEU A 303 9.02 -9.98 -3.68
CA LEU A 303 8.16 -9.10 -2.88
C LEU A 303 7.20 -9.86 -1.95
N SER A 304 6.95 -11.15 -2.23
CA SER A 304 5.99 -11.98 -1.50
C SER A 304 6.64 -12.95 -0.51
N GLN A 305 7.97 -12.94 -0.42
CA GLN A 305 8.72 -13.90 0.37
C GLN A 305 8.30 -13.89 1.85
N ASP A 306 8.15 -12.70 2.43
CA ASP A 306 7.74 -12.55 3.84
C ASP A 306 6.33 -13.09 4.09
N LEU A 307 5.39 -12.86 3.14
CA LEU A 307 4.04 -13.42 3.20
C LEU A 307 4.08 -14.95 3.29
N TRP A 308 4.86 -15.59 2.41
CA TRP A 308 4.94 -17.05 2.39
C TRP A 308 5.68 -17.63 3.60
N HIS A 309 6.62 -16.89 4.17
CA HIS A 309 7.22 -17.25 5.46
C HIS A 309 6.19 -17.17 6.59
N ARG A 310 5.38 -16.11 6.68
CA ARG A 310 4.30 -16.03 7.68
C ARG A 310 3.27 -17.15 7.50
N ALA A 311 2.88 -17.45 6.26
CA ALA A 311 1.97 -18.55 5.95
C ALA A 311 2.49 -19.89 6.48
N THR A 312 3.77 -20.17 6.21
CA THR A 312 4.43 -21.41 6.66
C THR A 312 4.50 -21.47 8.18
N SER A 313 4.84 -20.35 8.85
CA SER A 313 4.87 -20.25 10.31
C SER A 313 3.48 -20.43 10.94
N ALA A 314 2.42 -20.06 10.24
CA ALA A 314 1.03 -20.30 10.64
C ALA A 314 0.53 -21.72 10.30
N GLY A 315 1.42 -22.61 9.82
CA GLY A 315 1.09 -23.99 9.48
C GLY A 315 0.41 -24.17 8.13
N ALA A 316 0.44 -23.17 7.24
CA ALA A 316 -0.07 -23.28 5.88
C ALA A 316 1.03 -23.76 4.92
N PHE A 317 1.06 -25.06 4.63
CA PHE A 317 2.11 -25.68 3.83
C PHE A 317 1.67 -25.94 2.39
N ALA A 318 0.44 -26.41 2.20
CA ALA A 318 -0.11 -26.71 0.89
C ALA A 318 -0.51 -25.43 0.13
N PRO A 319 -0.52 -25.43 -1.23
CA PRO A 319 -0.88 -24.24 -2.01
C PRO A 319 -2.24 -23.65 -1.65
N PHE A 320 -3.27 -24.48 -1.41
CA PHE A 320 -4.59 -24.00 -1.03
C PHE A 320 -4.62 -23.38 0.39
N GLU A 321 -3.82 -23.90 1.31
CA GLU A 321 -3.69 -23.33 2.65
C GLU A 321 -2.96 -21.99 2.59
N LYS A 322 -1.88 -21.89 1.79
CA LYS A 322 -1.16 -20.63 1.57
C LYS A 322 -2.04 -19.57 0.95
N ARG A 323 -2.89 -19.94 -0.04
CA ARG A 323 -3.88 -19.04 -0.62
C ARG A 323 -4.88 -18.54 0.43
N ALA A 324 -5.43 -19.46 1.24
CA ALA A 324 -6.37 -19.11 2.30
C ALA A 324 -5.74 -18.20 3.36
N PHE A 325 -4.51 -18.53 3.80
CA PHE A 325 -3.73 -17.68 4.70
C PHE A 325 -3.55 -16.28 4.14
N ALA A 326 -3.13 -16.17 2.88
CA ALA A 326 -2.78 -14.88 2.31
C ALA A 326 -4.01 -13.96 2.10
N ILE A 327 -5.17 -14.53 1.75
CA ILE A 327 -6.45 -13.80 1.78
C ILE A 327 -6.77 -13.34 3.21
N ALA A 328 -6.61 -14.22 4.20
CA ALA A 328 -6.86 -13.88 5.60
C ALA A 328 -5.85 -12.86 6.18
N ASP A 329 -4.65 -12.75 5.59
CA ASP A 329 -3.63 -11.75 5.94
C ASP A 329 -4.06 -10.36 5.45
N ASP A 330 -4.56 -10.24 4.21
CA ASP A 330 -5.16 -9.00 3.72
C ASP A 330 -6.37 -8.55 4.57
N ILE A 331 -7.19 -9.50 5.05
CA ILE A 331 -8.34 -9.21 5.92
C ILE A 331 -7.90 -8.70 7.30
N TYR A 332 -6.75 -9.18 7.79
CA TYR A 332 -6.16 -8.70 9.02
C TYR A 332 -5.71 -7.23 8.90
N GLU A 333 -5.04 -6.87 7.80
CA GLU A 333 -4.70 -5.48 7.49
C GLU A 333 -5.97 -4.61 7.33
N ALA A 334 -7.01 -5.14 6.68
CA ALA A 334 -8.31 -4.48 6.58
C ALA A 334 -8.96 -4.26 7.95
N GLY A 335 -8.74 -5.18 8.90
CA GLY A 335 -9.17 -5.04 10.29
C GLY A 335 -8.50 -3.85 10.97
N PHE A 336 -7.19 -3.63 10.75
CA PHE A 336 -6.51 -2.44 11.26
C PHE A 336 -6.94 -1.15 10.58
N LEU A 337 -7.21 -1.18 9.28
CA LEU A 337 -7.83 -0.05 8.59
C LEU A 337 -9.21 0.28 9.19
N PHE A 338 -10.01 -0.75 9.49
CA PHE A 338 -11.29 -0.57 10.18
C PHE A 338 -11.11 0.03 11.57
N ALA A 339 -10.24 -0.52 12.40
CA ALA A 339 -9.93 0.03 13.71
C ALA A 339 -9.49 1.51 13.59
N PHE A 340 -8.56 1.82 12.70
CA PHE A 340 -8.09 3.19 12.49
C PHE A 340 -9.24 4.15 12.18
N LEU A 341 -10.13 3.76 11.25
CA LEU A 341 -11.28 4.57 10.85
C LEU A 341 -12.39 4.64 11.91
N ALA A 342 -12.46 3.66 12.82
CA ALA A 342 -13.39 3.66 13.94
C ALA A 342 -12.92 4.54 15.12
N PHE A 343 -11.61 4.68 15.31
CA PHE A 343 -11.04 5.43 16.42
C PHE A 343 -10.62 6.85 16.04
N VAL A 344 -9.72 7.00 15.07
CA VAL A 344 -9.05 8.29 14.82
C VAL A 344 -10.04 9.40 14.43
N PRO A 345 -10.99 9.22 13.50
CA PRO A 345 -11.96 10.26 13.16
C PRO A 345 -12.93 10.64 14.29
N PHE A 346 -13.04 9.82 15.34
CA PHE A 346 -13.99 9.99 16.45
C PHE A 346 -13.34 10.49 17.74
N CYS A 347 -12.01 10.63 17.76
CA CYS A 347 -11.25 11.11 18.90
C CYS A 347 -10.61 12.46 18.58
N GLU A 348 -10.30 13.25 19.62
CA GLU A 348 -9.50 14.46 19.46
C GLU A 348 -8.11 14.16 18.90
N ALA A 349 -7.54 15.14 18.19
CA ALA A 349 -6.21 15.00 17.62
C ALA A 349 -5.17 14.78 18.74
N GLY A 350 -4.37 13.72 18.60
CA GLY A 350 -3.32 13.36 19.56
C GLY A 350 -3.73 12.36 20.65
N ILE A 351 -5.02 12.00 20.75
CA ILE A 351 -5.47 10.98 21.70
C ILE A 351 -5.06 9.57 21.26
N ILE A 352 -5.33 9.25 19.99
CA ILE A 352 -4.97 7.96 19.41
C ILE A 352 -4.55 8.13 17.95
N ASP A 353 -3.48 7.43 17.57
CA ASP A 353 -2.99 7.32 16.21
C ASP A 353 -2.91 5.85 15.77
N GLY A 354 -2.57 5.59 14.51
CA GLY A 354 -2.52 4.23 13.97
C GLY A 354 -1.49 3.32 14.67
N ILE A 355 -0.33 3.84 15.08
CA ILE A 355 0.72 3.07 15.75
C ILE A 355 0.28 2.75 17.19
N SER A 356 -0.28 3.74 17.87
CA SER A 356 -0.81 3.59 19.23
C SER A 356 -1.96 2.59 19.27
N LEU A 357 -2.87 2.64 18.29
CA LEU A 357 -3.96 1.68 18.14
C LEU A 357 -3.45 0.27 17.85
N GLN A 358 -2.47 0.12 16.95
CA GLN A 358 -1.85 -1.16 16.70
C GLN A 358 -1.24 -1.76 17.98
N ARG A 359 -0.46 -0.97 18.72
CA ARG A 359 0.13 -1.40 20.00
C ARG A 359 -0.93 -1.82 21.01
N LEU A 360 -2.00 -1.03 21.13
CA LEU A 360 -3.12 -1.32 22.01
C LEU A 360 -3.74 -2.68 21.69
N LEU A 361 -4.08 -2.90 20.43
CA LEU A 361 -4.75 -4.12 19.98
C LEU A 361 -3.83 -5.34 20.03
N GLU A 362 -2.62 -5.27 19.46
CA GLU A 362 -1.74 -6.44 19.31
C GLU A 362 -0.90 -6.73 20.55
N SER A 363 -0.30 -5.70 21.15
CA SER A 363 0.71 -5.87 22.19
C SER A 363 0.09 -5.87 23.58
N THR A 364 -0.79 -4.90 23.85
CA THR A 364 -1.40 -4.72 25.17
C THR A 364 -2.49 -5.74 25.42
N PHE A 365 -3.49 -5.80 24.53
CA PHE A 365 -4.66 -6.67 24.69
C PHE A 365 -4.60 -7.97 23.89
N ARG A 366 -3.57 -8.17 23.05
CA ARG A 366 -3.36 -9.43 22.31
C ARG A 366 -4.59 -9.88 21.52
N LEU A 367 -5.24 -8.91 20.87
CA LEU A 367 -6.42 -9.08 20.02
C LEU A 367 -7.70 -9.51 20.77
N ASP A 368 -7.72 -9.41 22.10
CA ASP A 368 -8.95 -9.54 22.90
C ASP A 368 -9.75 -8.23 22.86
N LEU A 369 -10.68 -8.12 21.92
CA LEU A 369 -11.47 -6.90 21.76
C LEU A 369 -12.53 -6.71 22.84
N SER A 370 -12.87 -7.74 23.60
CA SER A 370 -13.78 -7.58 24.74
C SER A 370 -13.10 -6.74 25.82
N SER A 371 -11.85 -7.09 26.15
CA SER A 371 -11.01 -6.31 27.08
C SER A 371 -10.68 -4.91 26.54
N VAL A 372 -10.40 -4.77 25.23
CA VAL A 372 -10.21 -3.44 24.60
C VAL A 372 -11.46 -2.58 24.77
N ARG A 373 -12.64 -3.13 24.52
CA ARG A 373 -13.91 -2.40 24.66
C ARG A 373 -14.11 -1.90 26.10
N GLU A 374 -13.88 -2.75 27.10
CA GLU A 374 -13.97 -2.35 28.51
C GLU A 374 -12.99 -1.23 28.86
N TYR A 375 -11.75 -1.33 28.39
CA TYR A 375 -10.74 -0.27 28.54
C TYR A 375 -11.20 1.04 27.90
N CYS A 376 -11.71 0.99 26.67
CA CYS A 376 -12.17 2.18 25.96
C CYS A 376 -13.44 2.80 26.57
N ILE A 377 -14.30 2.02 27.23
CA ILE A 377 -15.47 2.53 27.97
C ILE A 377 -15.03 3.35 29.19
N ALA A 378 -13.92 2.98 29.82
CA ALA A 378 -13.39 3.68 30.98
C ALA A 378 -12.69 5.00 30.63
N ASP A 379 -12.43 5.27 29.35
CA ASP A 379 -11.79 6.49 28.86
C ASP A 379 -12.80 7.38 28.10
N ASP A 380 -13.23 8.47 28.74
CA ASP A 380 -14.18 9.43 28.16
C ASP A 380 -13.72 10.01 26.82
N GLN A 381 -12.41 10.06 26.54
CA GLN A 381 -11.86 10.58 25.29
C GLN A 381 -12.12 9.63 24.10
N LEU A 382 -12.45 8.36 24.37
CA LEU A 382 -12.73 7.33 23.37
C LEU A 382 -14.24 7.06 23.22
N ALA A 383 -15.09 7.77 23.97
CA ALA A 383 -16.52 7.48 24.07
C ALA A 383 -17.26 7.48 22.72
N GLU A 384 -16.93 8.40 21.79
CA GLU A 384 -17.59 8.43 20.48
C GLU A 384 -17.15 7.30 19.54
N ALA A 385 -15.89 6.84 19.66
CA ALA A 385 -15.41 5.64 18.95
C ALA A 385 -16.14 4.39 19.46
N VAL A 386 -16.29 4.26 20.79
CA VAL A 386 -17.06 3.16 21.39
C VAL A 386 -18.51 3.18 20.93
N LYS A 387 -19.18 4.35 20.96
CA LYS A 387 -20.56 4.50 20.46
C LYS A 387 -20.70 4.12 18.98
N PHE A 388 -19.69 4.40 18.17
CA PHE A 388 -19.69 4.01 16.76
C PHE A 388 -19.60 2.48 16.60
N LEU A 389 -18.70 1.82 17.32
CA LEU A 389 -18.56 0.37 17.27
C LEU A 389 -19.72 -0.39 17.95
N ASP A 390 -20.41 0.27 18.88
CA ASP A 390 -21.61 -0.25 19.57
C ASP A 390 -22.89 -0.19 18.71
N LEU A 391 -22.86 0.46 17.54
CA LEU A 391 -24.00 0.46 16.62
C LEU A 391 -24.48 -0.97 16.31
N GLY A 392 -25.79 -1.16 16.27
CA GLY A 392 -26.39 -2.48 16.02
C GLY A 392 -26.10 -3.51 17.11
N ASN A 393 -26.09 -3.06 18.37
CA ASN A 393 -25.81 -3.85 19.56
C ASN A 393 -24.42 -4.51 19.53
N GLY A 394 -23.37 -3.70 19.32
CA GLY A 394 -21.98 -4.17 19.28
C GLY A 394 -21.52 -4.76 17.96
N ALA A 395 -22.22 -4.47 16.85
CA ALA A 395 -21.90 -5.07 15.55
C ALA A 395 -20.51 -4.67 15.03
N GLY A 396 -20.04 -3.46 15.34
CA GLY A 396 -18.71 -3.01 14.95
C GLY A 396 -17.61 -3.81 15.66
N TRP A 397 -17.77 -4.04 16.97
CA TRP A 397 -16.86 -4.86 17.76
C TRP A 397 -16.82 -6.32 17.31
N GLU A 398 -17.99 -6.92 17.04
CA GLU A 398 -18.09 -8.29 16.51
C GLU A 398 -17.33 -8.44 15.20
N LEU A 399 -17.55 -7.51 14.25
CA LEU A 399 -16.86 -7.53 12.97
C LEU A 399 -15.36 -7.36 13.12
N LEU A 400 -14.93 -6.39 13.94
CA LEU A 400 -13.52 -6.13 14.16
C LEU A 400 -12.82 -7.35 14.80
N GLN A 401 -13.49 -8.03 15.74
CA GLN A 401 -12.96 -9.25 16.38
C GLN A 401 -12.82 -10.39 15.39
N ALA A 402 -13.76 -10.53 14.45
CA ALA A 402 -13.69 -11.54 13.39
C ALA A 402 -12.54 -11.26 12.41
N MET A 403 -12.34 -10.01 12.00
CA MET A 403 -11.27 -9.62 11.08
C MET A 403 -9.88 -9.75 11.72
N LEU A 404 -9.76 -9.40 13.00
CA LEU A 404 -8.52 -9.48 13.77
C LEU A 404 -8.36 -10.82 14.53
N ASN A 405 -9.04 -11.88 14.11
CA ASN A 405 -8.94 -13.17 14.78
C ASN A 405 -7.48 -13.69 14.72
N PRO A 406 -6.87 -14.14 15.84
CA PRO A 406 -5.54 -14.73 15.84
C PRO A 406 -5.41 -15.96 14.93
N ASP A 407 -6.46 -16.78 14.84
CA ASP A 407 -6.53 -17.89 13.91
C ASP A 407 -7.01 -17.37 12.54
N TYR A 408 -6.09 -17.37 11.55
CA TYR A 408 -6.39 -16.92 10.20
C TYR A 408 -7.53 -17.70 9.55
N LYS A 409 -7.77 -18.96 9.96
CA LYS A 409 -8.85 -19.80 9.41
C LYS A 409 -10.23 -19.31 9.83
N GLN A 410 -10.31 -18.55 10.92
CA GLN A 410 -11.56 -17.98 11.44
C GLN A 410 -11.83 -16.57 10.89
N ARG A 411 -10.88 -15.98 10.16
CA ARG A 411 -11.10 -14.66 9.56
C ARG A 411 -12.07 -14.77 8.38
N PRO A 412 -13.01 -13.82 8.25
CA PRO A 412 -13.94 -13.81 7.13
C PRO A 412 -13.22 -13.48 5.82
N ILE A 413 -13.80 -13.89 4.69
CA ILE A 413 -13.41 -13.34 3.38
C ILE A 413 -14.01 -11.94 3.19
N ALA A 414 -13.45 -11.15 2.26
CA ALA A 414 -13.91 -9.78 2.01
C ALA A 414 -15.41 -9.68 1.68
N GLN A 415 -15.94 -10.65 0.93
CA GLN A 415 -17.37 -10.70 0.61
C GLN A 415 -18.24 -10.89 1.87
N ALA A 416 -17.80 -11.70 2.82
CA ALA A 416 -18.53 -11.91 4.08
C ALA A 416 -18.52 -10.64 4.95
N VAL A 417 -17.39 -9.90 4.97
CA VAL A 417 -17.30 -8.59 5.61
C VAL A 417 -18.33 -7.62 5.01
N LEU A 418 -18.43 -7.52 3.68
CA LEU A 418 -19.39 -6.63 3.00
C LEU A 418 -20.86 -6.93 3.37
N THR A 419 -21.19 -8.20 3.61
CA THR A 419 -22.54 -8.61 4.01
C THR A 419 -22.82 -8.45 5.50
N HIS A 420 -21.82 -8.11 6.31
CA HIS A 420 -21.98 -7.95 7.75
C HIS A 420 -22.92 -6.77 8.07
N ARG A 421 -23.80 -6.93 9.07
CA ARG A 421 -24.84 -5.93 9.40
C ARG A 421 -24.29 -4.52 9.65
N PHE A 422 -23.09 -4.42 10.22
CA PHE A 422 -22.39 -3.15 10.42
C PHE A 422 -22.07 -2.44 9.09
N MET A 423 -21.65 -3.19 8.07
CA MET A 423 -21.19 -2.65 6.77
C MET A 423 -22.33 -2.23 5.86
N THR A 424 -23.51 -2.84 6.02
CA THR A 424 -24.71 -2.52 5.23
C THR A 424 -25.34 -1.17 5.59
N GLY A 425 -24.90 -0.54 6.70
CA GLY A 425 -25.53 0.66 7.23
C GLY A 425 -26.92 0.41 7.84
N ALA A 426 -27.38 -0.84 7.94
CA ALA A 426 -28.64 -1.20 8.60
C ALA A 426 -28.68 -0.83 10.09
N VAL A 427 -27.52 -0.50 10.67
CA VAL A 427 -27.33 -0.13 12.07
C VAL A 427 -27.34 1.39 12.33
N LEU A 428 -27.47 2.22 11.29
CA LEU A 428 -27.38 3.69 11.32
C LEU A 428 -28.69 4.45 11.55
#